data_AF-A0A1Q7JWV5-F1
#
_entry.id   AF-A0A1Q7JWV5-F1
#
_cell.length_a   1.000
_cell.length_b   1.000
_cell.length_c   1.000
_cell.angle_alpha   90.00
_cell.angle_beta   90.00
_cell.angle_gamma   90.00
#
_symmetry.space_group_name_H-M   'P 1'
#
loop_
_entity.id
_entity.type
_entity.pdbx_description
1 polymer ?
#
loop_
_entity_poly.entity_id
_entity_poly.type
_entity_poly.pdbx_seq_one_letter_code
_entity_poly.pdbx_strand_id
1 'polypeptide(L)'
;MTPYVDGELPAADRDLVAEHVRVCAPCHSRVAAEQAVRTLIHARKTAFTATCAPESLRAKCRGVARLKPSRDVDVNDVARRRPAGAGADPRVSGATAVTWRARLAPFALAASLVLVVGGAFVYQITDKSARVMAAELTADHVKCFAMNRVLDTHEGATAVESSMISGFGWQMHLPDEPARAGLELVGARPCLYGEGKIAHIMYRHQGRPVSLYMLPNASRSRELVEVLGHQAAIWCVGNRTFVLISREPKREVEQMASFVQASLR
;
A
#
# COMPACT_ATOMS: atom_id res chain seq x y z
N MET A 1 -5.22 -8.60 -13.75
CA MET A 1 -6.30 -7.82 -14.42
C MET A 1 -5.77 -6.50 -14.95
N THR A 2 -5.11 -5.68 -14.12
CA THR A 2 -4.56 -4.38 -14.53
C THR A 2 -3.73 -4.40 -15.82
N PRO A 3 -2.78 -5.35 -16.05
CA PRO A 3 -2.05 -5.40 -17.33
C PRO A 3 -2.93 -5.71 -18.56
N TYR A 4 -4.01 -6.47 -18.38
CA TYR A 4 -4.99 -6.76 -19.44
C TYR A 4 -5.80 -5.50 -19.76
N VAL A 5 -6.31 -4.81 -18.73
CA VAL A 5 -7.09 -3.58 -18.88
C VAL A 5 -6.23 -2.46 -19.47
N ASP A 6 -4.95 -2.36 -19.10
CA ASP A 6 -4.02 -1.35 -19.59
C ASP A 6 -3.51 -1.64 -21.01
N GLY A 7 -3.66 -2.88 -21.48
CA GLY A 7 -3.21 -3.32 -22.79
C GLY A 7 -1.72 -3.63 -22.85
N GLU A 8 -1.11 -3.91 -21.69
CA GLU A 8 0.32 -4.24 -21.54
C GLU A 8 0.60 -5.73 -21.73
N LEU A 9 -0.43 -6.58 -21.77
CA LEU A 9 -0.26 -8.01 -22.06
C LEU A 9 0.11 -8.26 -23.53
N PRO A 10 1.04 -9.20 -23.80
CA PRO A 10 1.26 -9.77 -25.13
C PRO A 10 -0.06 -10.30 -25.73
N ALA A 11 -0.16 -10.32 -27.05
CA ALA A 11 -1.41 -10.68 -27.76
C ALA A 11 -1.94 -12.07 -27.34
N ALA A 12 -1.07 -13.07 -27.26
CA ALA A 12 -1.46 -14.43 -26.88
C ALA A 12 -2.06 -14.51 -25.45
N ASP A 13 -1.45 -13.82 -24.48
CA ASP A 13 -1.93 -13.79 -23.10
C ASP A 13 -3.23 -12.99 -22.98
N ARG A 14 -3.37 -11.94 -23.79
CA ARG A 14 -4.58 -11.11 -23.85
C ARG A 14 -5.79 -11.92 -24.32
N ASP A 15 -5.63 -12.73 -25.36
CA ASP A 15 -6.73 -13.54 -25.91
C ASP A 15 -7.19 -14.60 -24.91
N LEU A 16 -6.26 -15.24 -24.20
CA LEU A 16 -6.58 -16.19 -23.13
C LEU A 16 -7.36 -15.53 -21.98
N VAL A 17 -6.94 -14.34 -21.56
CA VAL A 17 -7.64 -13.58 -20.52
C VAL A 17 -9.02 -13.12 -21.02
N ALA A 18 -9.13 -12.68 -22.27
CA ALA A 18 -10.39 -12.25 -22.86
C ALA A 18 -11.42 -13.39 -22.88
N GLU A 19 -11.01 -14.59 -23.28
CA GLU A 19 -11.89 -15.76 -23.30
C GLU A 19 -12.35 -16.14 -21.89
N HIS A 20 -11.46 -16.10 -20.89
CA HIS A 20 -11.84 -16.34 -19.49
C HIS A 20 -12.83 -15.28 -18.97
N VAL A 21 -12.58 -14.00 -19.25
CA VAL A 21 -13.43 -12.89 -18.81
C VAL A 21 -14.83 -13.00 -19.41
N ARG A 22 -14.96 -13.52 -20.63
CA ARG A 22 -16.25 -13.75 -21.30
C ARG A 22 -17.14 -14.76 -20.57
N VAL A 23 -16.55 -15.75 -19.91
CA VAL A 23 -17.29 -16.85 -19.25
C VAL A 23 -17.39 -16.70 -17.73
N CYS A 24 -16.54 -15.88 -17.11
CA CYS A 24 -16.46 -15.72 -15.65
C CYS A 24 -17.07 -14.38 -15.18
N ALA A 25 -18.31 -14.40 -14.68
CA ALA A 25 -19.02 -13.20 -14.23
C ALA A 25 -18.27 -12.36 -13.17
N PRO A 26 -17.61 -12.95 -12.15
CA PRO A 26 -16.79 -12.17 -11.21
C PRO A 26 -15.63 -11.42 -11.89
N CYS A 27 -14.94 -12.08 -12.83
CA CYS A 27 -13.83 -11.48 -13.58
C CYS A 27 -14.32 -10.40 -14.55
N HIS A 28 -15.46 -10.63 -15.22
CA HIS A 28 -16.14 -9.63 -16.04
C HIS A 28 -16.47 -8.37 -15.25
N SER A 29 -17.11 -8.51 -14.09
CA SER A 29 -17.46 -7.39 -13.21
C SER A 29 -16.23 -6.57 -12.80
N ARG A 30 -15.13 -7.24 -12.43
CA ARG A 30 -13.86 -6.56 -12.10
C ARG A 30 -13.27 -5.79 -13.28
N VAL A 31 -13.23 -6.40 -14.47
CA VAL A 31 -12.72 -5.74 -15.69
C VAL A 31 -13.58 -4.53 -16.05
N ALA A 32 -14.91 -4.66 -15.99
CA ALA A 32 -15.83 -3.55 -16.26
C ALA A 32 -15.62 -2.38 -15.27
N ALA A 33 -15.43 -2.67 -13.98
CA ALA A 33 -15.13 -1.65 -12.97
C ALA A 33 -13.80 -0.94 -13.25
N GLU A 34 -12.73 -1.69 -13.54
CA GLU A 34 -11.41 -1.11 -13.88
C GLU A 34 -11.49 -0.25 -15.16
N GLN A 35 -12.20 -0.71 -16.19
CA GLN A 35 -12.42 0.04 -17.44
C GLN A 35 -13.26 1.31 -17.24
N ALA A 36 -14.28 1.27 -16.38
CA ALA A 36 -15.08 2.44 -16.05
C ALA A 36 -14.23 3.52 -15.37
N VAL A 37 -13.38 3.14 -14.40
CA VAL A 37 -12.44 4.06 -13.75
C VAL A 37 -11.43 4.63 -14.77
N ARG A 38 -10.84 3.77 -15.62
CA ARG A 38 -9.92 4.20 -16.68
C ARG A 38 -10.58 5.23 -17.61
N THR A 39 -11.83 4.98 -18.03
CA THR A 39 -12.60 5.89 -18.88
C THR A 39 -12.81 7.24 -18.22
N LEU A 40 -13.18 7.27 -16.93
CA LEU A 40 -13.35 8.50 -16.17
C LEU A 40 -12.04 9.30 -16.07
N ILE A 41 -10.92 8.63 -15.79
CA ILE A 41 -9.60 9.27 -15.72
C ILE A 41 -9.23 9.89 -17.07
N HIS A 42 -9.44 9.16 -18.17
CA HIS A 42 -9.16 9.67 -19.52
C HIS A 42 -10.06 10.85 -19.89
N ALA A 43 -11.35 10.81 -19.56
CA ALA A 43 -12.28 11.91 -19.81
C ALA A 43 -11.90 13.18 -19.04
N ARG A 44 -11.29 13.04 -17.86
CA ARG A 44 -10.82 14.15 -17.00
C ARG A 44 -9.37 14.54 -17.26
N LYS A 45 -8.67 13.89 -18.20
CA LYS A 45 -7.23 14.09 -18.45
C LYS A 45 -6.86 15.55 -18.67
N THR A 46 -7.65 16.30 -19.43
CA THR A 46 -7.41 17.73 -19.69
C THR A 46 -7.47 18.55 -18.40
N ALA A 47 -8.47 18.30 -17.55
CA ALA A 47 -8.58 18.96 -16.25
C ALA A 47 -7.39 18.61 -15.32
N PHE A 48 -6.97 17.34 -15.29
CA PHE A 48 -5.82 16.91 -14.48
C PHE A 48 -4.47 17.44 -14.99
N THR A 49 -4.39 17.84 -16.25
CA THR A 49 -3.15 18.35 -16.88
C THR A 49 -3.17 19.86 -17.11
N ALA A 50 -4.25 20.56 -16.74
CA ALA A 50 -4.39 22.00 -16.91
C ALA A 50 -3.33 22.77 -16.10
N THR A 51 -2.97 22.27 -14.91
CA THR A 51 -1.90 22.84 -14.10
C THR A 51 -0.61 22.07 -14.35
N CYS A 52 0.29 22.68 -15.12
CA CYS A 52 1.60 22.09 -15.37
C CYS A 52 2.51 22.27 -14.15
N ALA A 53 3.21 21.19 -13.78
CA ALA A 53 4.29 21.26 -12.81
C ALA A 53 5.41 22.21 -13.31
N PRO A 54 6.07 22.96 -12.41
CA PRO A 54 7.23 23.79 -12.75
C PRO A 54 8.30 22.98 -13.50
N GLU A 55 9.05 23.65 -14.39
CA GLU A 55 10.08 23.00 -15.21
C GLU A 55 11.15 22.28 -14.40
N SER A 56 11.56 22.90 -13.29
CA SER A 56 12.49 22.32 -12.34
C SER A 56 12.00 20.97 -11.80
N LEU A 57 10.72 20.88 -11.42
CA LEU A 57 10.12 19.64 -10.94
C LEU A 57 10.00 18.60 -12.06
N ARG A 58 9.60 19.02 -13.28
CA ARG A 58 9.55 18.12 -14.45
C ARG A 58 10.93 17.54 -14.77
N ALA A 59 11.99 18.34 -14.69
CA ALA A 59 13.36 17.91 -14.90
C ALA A 59 13.79 16.89 -13.83
N LYS A 60 13.53 17.17 -12.54
CA LYS A 60 13.77 16.21 -11.44
C LYS A 60 13.07 14.88 -11.71
N CYS A 61 11.77 14.88 -11.99
CA CYS A 61 10.99 13.66 -12.28
C CYS A 61 11.55 12.85 -13.46
N ARG A 62 11.98 13.51 -14.54
CA ARG A 62 12.63 12.84 -15.68
C ARG A 62 14.00 12.24 -15.30
N GLY A 63 14.70 12.81 -14.34
CA GLY A 63 15.92 12.22 -13.78
C GLY A 63 15.63 10.92 -13.03
N VAL A 64 14.59 10.93 -12.19
CA VAL A 64 14.17 9.75 -11.42
C VAL A 64 13.71 8.60 -12.31
N ALA A 65 12.91 8.89 -13.33
CA ALA A 65 12.38 7.87 -14.24
C ALA A 65 13.49 7.11 -15.00
N ARG A 66 14.66 7.74 -15.18
CA ARG A 66 15.85 7.12 -15.81
C ARG A 66 16.63 6.21 -14.87
N LEU A 67 16.46 6.35 -13.56
CA LEU A 67 17.08 5.51 -12.53
C LEU A 67 16.29 4.21 -12.28
N LYS A 68 15.40 3.81 -13.20
CA LYS A 68 14.61 2.58 -13.07
C LYS A 68 15.57 1.40 -12.83
N PRO A 69 15.48 0.68 -11.71
CA PRO A 69 16.21 -0.58 -11.59
C PRO A 69 15.62 -1.52 -12.64
N SER A 70 16.47 -2.09 -13.51
CA SER A 70 16.10 -3.18 -14.40
C SER A 70 15.47 -4.28 -13.58
N ARG A 71 14.13 -4.38 -13.62
CA ARG A 71 13.42 -5.59 -13.24
C ARG A 71 13.25 -6.43 -14.50
N ASP A 72 14.39 -6.85 -15.06
CA ASP A 72 14.43 -8.06 -15.88
C ASP A 72 14.50 -9.23 -14.90
N VAL A 73 13.37 -9.53 -14.25
CA VAL A 73 13.18 -10.86 -13.67
C VAL A 73 12.45 -11.63 -14.74
N ASP A 74 13.22 -12.41 -15.49
CA ASP A 74 12.72 -13.34 -16.50
C ASP A 74 11.88 -14.41 -15.79
N VAL A 75 10.55 -14.25 -15.85
CA VAL A 75 9.58 -15.16 -15.20
C VAL A 75 9.51 -16.51 -15.94
N ASN A 76 10.21 -16.68 -17.06
CA ASN A 76 10.15 -17.90 -17.86
C ASN A 76 11.06 -19.05 -17.38
N ASP A 77 11.91 -18.87 -16.37
CA ASP A 77 12.89 -19.91 -16.01
C ASP A 77 12.37 -21.00 -15.05
N VAL A 78 11.10 -20.89 -14.58
CA VAL A 78 10.49 -21.90 -13.69
C VAL A 78 9.73 -23.00 -14.46
N ALA A 79 9.46 -22.82 -15.76
CA ALA A 79 8.68 -23.78 -16.55
C ALA A 79 9.51 -24.88 -17.24
N ARG A 80 10.85 -24.85 -17.19
CA ARG A 80 11.72 -25.82 -17.87
C ARG A 80 12.41 -26.80 -16.91
N ARG A 81 11.63 -27.52 -16.11
CA ARG A 81 12.07 -28.82 -15.55
C ARG A 81 10.98 -29.86 -15.76
N ARG A 82 10.98 -30.42 -16.97
CA ARG A 82 10.26 -31.65 -17.31
C ARG A 82 11.18 -32.82 -16.91
N PRO A 83 10.78 -33.74 -16.00
CA PRO A 83 11.54 -34.96 -15.83
C PRO A 83 11.33 -35.83 -17.07
N ALA A 84 12.43 -36.25 -17.69
CA ALA A 84 12.43 -37.31 -18.68
C ALA A 84 12.14 -38.63 -17.94
N GLY A 85 11.07 -39.33 -18.34
CA GLY A 85 10.72 -40.60 -17.71
C GLY A 85 9.54 -41.29 -18.39
N ALA A 86 9.88 -42.40 -19.06
CA ALA A 86 9.05 -43.56 -19.41
C ALA A 86 7.91 -43.37 -20.42
N GLY A 87 8.11 -43.95 -21.61
CA GLY A 87 7.04 -44.23 -22.55
C GLY A 87 6.04 -45.25 -22.01
N ALA A 88 4.79 -45.09 -22.43
CA ALA A 88 3.78 -46.13 -22.45
C ALA A 88 2.77 -45.81 -23.57
N ASP A 89 2.42 -46.85 -24.32
CA ASP A 89 1.56 -46.84 -25.51
C ASP A 89 0.16 -46.25 -25.31
N PRO A 90 -0.49 -45.77 -26.39
CA PRO A 90 -1.85 -45.25 -26.35
C PRO A 90 -2.84 -46.37 -26.64
N ARG A 91 -3.54 -46.86 -25.61
CA ARG A 91 -4.85 -47.53 -25.70
C ARG A 91 -5.29 -47.93 -24.29
N VAL A 92 -6.26 -47.21 -23.71
CA VAL A 92 -7.48 -47.77 -23.09
C VAL A 92 -8.39 -46.59 -22.70
N SER A 93 -9.65 -46.74 -23.10
CA SER A 93 -10.78 -45.83 -23.01
C SER A 93 -11.12 -45.35 -21.60
N GLY A 94 -11.83 -44.22 -21.58
CA GLY A 94 -12.43 -43.64 -20.40
C GLY A 94 -13.57 -44.49 -19.85
N ALA A 95 -13.61 -44.56 -18.52
CA ALA A 95 -14.78 -44.88 -17.69
C ALA A 95 -14.50 -44.72 -16.18
N THR A 96 -13.28 -44.35 -15.75
CA THR A 96 -12.91 -44.24 -14.32
C THR A 96 -12.69 -42.81 -13.82
N ALA A 97 -12.70 -41.81 -14.71
CA ALA A 97 -12.41 -40.42 -14.35
C ALA A 97 -13.52 -39.73 -13.52
N VAL A 98 -14.71 -40.32 -13.43
CA VAL A 98 -15.86 -39.74 -12.72
C VAL A 98 -15.87 -40.13 -11.23
N THR A 99 -15.32 -41.29 -10.85
CA THR A 99 -15.43 -41.81 -9.47
C THR A 99 -14.35 -41.30 -8.51
N TRP A 100 -13.17 -40.94 -8.99
CA TRP A 100 -12.12 -40.36 -8.14
C TRP A 100 -12.37 -38.89 -7.79
N ARG A 101 -12.97 -38.11 -8.71
CA ARG A 101 -13.39 -36.73 -8.47
C ARG A 101 -14.49 -36.63 -7.42
N ALA A 102 -15.43 -37.57 -7.40
CA ALA A 102 -16.49 -37.64 -6.39
C ALA A 102 -15.94 -37.96 -4.98
N ARG A 103 -14.85 -38.74 -4.88
CA ARG A 103 -14.21 -39.10 -3.60
C ARG A 103 -13.30 -38.00 -3.03
N LEU A 104 -12.74 -37.14 -3.89
CA LEU A 104 -11.90 -36.01 -3.47
C LEU A 104 -12.67 -34.70 -3.30
N ALA A 105 -13.88 -34.60 -3.86
CA ALA A 105 -14.78 -33.45 -3.68
C ALA A 105 -14.97 -33.02 -2.21
N PRO A 106 -15.22 -33.91 -1.23
CA PRO A 106 -15.36 -33.49 0.17
C PRO A 106 -14.05 -32.95 0.76
N PHE A 107 -12.90 -33.50 0.38
CA PHE A 107 -11.59 -32.99 0.83
C PHE A 107 -11.23 -31.64 0.20
N ALA A 108 -11.57 -31.44 -1.07
CA ALA A 108 -11.38 -30.15 -1.75
C ALA A 108 -12.31 -29.06 -1.18
N LEU A 109 -13.55 -29.41 -0.84
CA LEU A 109 -14.47 -28.53 -0.13
C LEU A 109 -13.97 -28.20 1.27
N ALA A 110 -13.52 -29.20 2.03
CA ALA A 110 -12.95 -28.99 3.36
C ALA A 110 -11.69 -28.11 3.32
N ALA A 111 -10.79 -28.34 2.35
CA ALA A 111 -9.60 -27.52 2.17
C ALA A 111 -9.96 -26.07 1.76
N SER A 112 -10.94 -25.90 0.88
CA SER A 112 -11.44 -24.57 0.50
C SER A 112 -12.07 -23.85 1.70
N LEU A 113 -12.83 -24.57 2.52
CA LEU A 113 -13.42 -24.03 3.74
C LEU A 113 -12.35 -23.63 4.75
N VAL A 114 -11.32 -24.45 4.96
CA VAL A 114 -10.18 -24.12 5.83
C VAL A 114 -9.43 -22.90 5.31
N LEU A 115 -9.23 -22.77 4.00
CA LEU A 115 -8.59 -21.58 3.41
C LEU A 115 -9.45 -20.32 3.58
N VAL A 116 -10.77 -20.42 3.38
CA VAL A 116 -11.69 -19.29 3.56
C VAL A 116 -11.78 -18.87 5.02
N VAL A 117 -12.04 -19.81 5.93
CA VAL A 117 -12.19 -19.55 7.37
C VAL A 117 -10.87 -19.16 7.99
N GLY A 118 -9.81 -19.90 7.70
CA GLY A 118 -8.45 -19.60 8.15
C GLY A 118 -7.96 -18.27 7.59
N GLY A 119 -8.22 -17.98 6.32
CA GLY A 119 -7.91 -16.70 5.70
C GLY A 119 -8.64 -15.53 6.36
N ALA A 120 -9.93 -15.67 6.64
CA ALA A 120 -10.71 -14.65 7.35
C ALA A 120 -10.18 -14.41 8.77
N PHE A 121 -9.80 -15.47 9.49
CA PHE A 121 -9.24 -15.34 10.84
C PHE A 121 -7.85 -14.69 10.86
N VAL A 122 -6.97 -15.09 9.94
CA VAL A 122 -5.65 -14.47 9.76
C VAL A 122 -5.78 -13.00 9.34
N TYR A 123 -6.72 -12.68 8.45
CA TYR A 123 -7.02 -11.31 8.06
C TYR A 123 -7.45 -10.46 9.27
N GLN A 124 -8.39 -10.96 10.08
CA GLN A 124 -8.83 -10.25 11.29
C GLN A 124 -7.72 -10.07 12.32
N ILE A 125 -6.85 -11.06 12.49
CA ILE A 125 -5.70 -10.97 13.42
C ILE A 125 -4.68 -9.94 12.93
N THR A 126 -4.37 -9.96 11.63
CA THR A 126 -3.39 -9.04 11.03
C THR A 126 -3.92 -7.62 11.01
N ASP A 127 -5.19 -7.43 10.65
CA ASP A 127 -5.87 -6.14 10.74
C ASP A 127 -5.81 -5.59 12.18
N LYS A 128 -5.97 -6.44 13.20
CA LYS A 128 -5.89 -6.00 14.61
C LYS A 128 -4.46 -5.90 15.16
N SER A 129 -3.42 -6.26 14.43
CA SER A 129 -2.05 -6.26 14.94
C SER A 129 -1.39 -4.89 14.87
N ALA A 130 -1.05 -4.32 16.04
CA ALA A 130 -0.28 -3.09 16.14
C ALA A 130 1.10 -3.22 15.46
N ARG A 131 1.69 -4.41 15.51
CA ARG A 131 3.01 -4.68 14.91
C ARG A 131 2.97 -4.74 13.38
N VAL A 132 1.92 -5.32 12.79
CA VAL A 132 1.74 -5.34 11.33
C VAL A 132 1.49 -3.93 10.82
N MET A 133 0.57 -3.20 11.46
CA MET A 133 0.33 -1.79 11.18
C MET A 133 1.63 -0.97 11.25
N ALA A 134 2.38 -1.09 12.35
CA ALA A 134 3.65 -0.37 12.51
C ALA A 134 4.68 -0.76 11.42
N ALA A 135 4.70 -2.02 10.96
CA ALA A 135 5.57 -2.45 9.87
C ALA A 135 5.21 -1.77 8.54
N GLU A 136 3.92 -1.76 8.17
CA GLU A 136 3.44 -1.11 6.95
C GLU A 136 3.73 0.39 6.96
N LEU A 137 3.41 1.06 8.07
CA LEU A 137 3.67 2.49 8.24
C LEU A 137 5.17 2.81 8.25
N THR A 138 6.02 1.89 8.73
CA THR A 138 7.49 2.03 8.67
C THR A 138 7.99 1.87 7.24
N ALA A 139 7.45 0.94 6.46
CA ALA A 139 7.77 0.83 5.04
C ALA A 139 7.39 2.10 4.29
N ASP A 140 6.20 2.65 4.58
CA ASP A 140 5.74 3.92 4.04
C ASP A 140 6.61 5.10 4.49
N HIS A 141 7.12 5.09 5.73
CA HIS A 141 8.05 6.09 6.24
C HIS A 141 9.32 6.10 5.37
N VAL A 142 9.93 4.94 5.15
CA VAL A 142 11.14 4.82 4.32
C VAL A 142 10.87 5.25 2.88
N LYS A 143 9.78 4.77 2.27
CA LYS A 143 9.36 5.11 0.91
C LYS A 143 9.19 6.62 0.73
N CYS A 144 8.43 7.23 1.63
CA CYS A 144 8.06 8.64 1.53
C CYS A 144 9.25 9.57 1.72
N PHE A 145 10.13 9.29 2.69
CA PHE A 145 11.35 10.07 2.87
C PHE A 145 12.37 9.87 1.74
N ALA A 146 12.44 8.67 1.15
CA ALA A 146 13.25 8.45 -0.05
C ALA A 146 12.75 9.29 -1.23
N MET A 147 11.43 9.30 -1.47
CA MET A 147 10.82 10.15 -2.51
C MET A 147 11.02 11.64 -2.23
N ASN A 148 10.81 12.10 -0.98
CA ASN A 148 10.96 13.50 -0.62
C ASN A 148 12.40 13.98 -0.80
N ARG A 149 13.40 13.16 -0.48
CA ARG A 149 14.82 13.48 -0.70
C ARG A 149 15.14 13.72 -2.18
N VAL A 150 14.46 12.99 -3.05
CA VAL A 150 14.67 13.06 -4.50
C VAL A 150 13.95 14.28 -5.12
N LEU A 151 12.73 14.57 -4.65
CA LEU A 151 11.95 15.70 -5.16
C LEU A 151 12.32 17.03 -4.47
N ASP A 152 12.86 16.95 -3.26
CA ASP A 152 13.21 18.06 -2.37
C ASP A 152 12.03 19.02 -2.17
N THR A 153 10.91 18.44 -1.75
CA THR A 153 9.67 19.16 -1.45
C THR A 153 9.62 19.55 0.01
N HIS A 154 9.19 20.78 0.27
CA HIS A 154 8.98 21.33 1.61
C HIS A 154 7.68 22.13 1.64
N GLU A 155 6.91 21.98 2.71
CA GLU A 155 5.64 22.67 2.91
C GLU A 155 5.62 23.35 4.28
N GLY A 156 5.10 24.57 4.33
CA GLY A 156 4.86 25.29 5.59
C GLY A 156 3.63 24.77 6.33
N ALA A 157 3.52 25.10 7.62
CA ALA A 157 2.46 24.62 8.51
C ALA A 157 1.05 24.85 7.95
N THR A 158 0.76 26.05 7.46
CA THR A 158 -0.56 26.41 6.91
C THR A 158 -0.95 25.56 5.69
N ALA A 159 0.01 25.18 4.85
CA ALA A 159 -0.25 24.32 3.69
C ALA A 159 -0.56 22.88 4.14
N VAL A 160 0.18 22.39 5.13
CA VAL A 160 -0.06 21.07 5.74
C VAL A 160 -1.44 21.02 6.39
N GLU A 161 -1.80 22.00 7.21
CA GLU A 161 -3.11 22.07 7.88
C GLU A 161 -4.26 22.14 6.87
N SER A 162 -4.11 22.97 5.83
CA SER A 162 -5.08 23.05 4.74
C SER A 162 -5.27 21.71 4.05
N SER A 163 -4.17 20.97 3.80
CA SER A 163 -4.21 19.64 3.19
C SER A 163 -4.86 18.58 4.10
N MET A 164 -4.76 18.72 5.43
CA MET A 164 -5.43 17.84 6.38
C MET A 164 -6.94 18.02 6.34
N ILE A 165 -7.41 19.27 6.27
CA ILE A 165 -8.83 19.59 6.17
C ILE A 165 -9.37 19.09 4.82
N SER A 166 -8.76 19.49 3.71
CA SER A 166 -9.27 19.14 2.37
C SER A 166 -9.15 17.64 2.05
N GLY A 167 -8.09 17.00 2.55
CA GLY A 167 -7.79 15.60 2.28
C GLY A 167 -8.55 14.64 3.19
N PHE A 168 -8.69 14.98 4.47
CA PHE A 168 -9.10 14.03 5.52
C PHE A 168 -10.24 14.54 6.41
N GLY A 169 -10.77 15.73 6.14
CA GLY A 169 -11.76 16.39 7.00
C GLY A 169 -11.23 16.57 8.42
N TRP A 170 -9.92 16.72 8.57
CA TRP A 170 -9.25 16.80 9.86
C TRP A 170 -8.80 18.23 10.09
N GLN A 171 -9.64 18.98 10.82
CA GLN A 171 -9.29 20.30 11.31
C GLN A 171 -8.35 20.12 12.50
N MET A 172 -7.12 20.59 12.35
CA MET A 172 -6.05 20.47 13.34
C MET A 172 -5.11 21.66 13.22
N HIS A 173 -4.36 21.89 14.29
CA HIS A 173 -3.27 22.85 14.33
C HIS A 173 -1.97 22.09 14.62
N LEU A 174 -0.92 22.37 13.86
CA LEU A 174 0.39 21.79 14.12
C LEU A 174 0.96 22.38 15.42
N PRO A 175 1.88 21.68 16.11
CA PRO A 175 2.54 22.24 17.27
C PRO A 175 3.21 23.57 16.96
N ASP A 176 2.96 24.58 17.79
CA ASP A 176 3.70 25.83 17.74
C ASP A 176 5.17 25.57 18.12
N GLU A 177 6.09 26.20 17.40
CA GLU A 177 7.54 26.09 17.62
C GLU A 177 8.04 24.63 17.77
N PRO A 178 7.89 23.77 16.74
CA PRO A 178 8.31 22.37 16.80
C PRO A 178 9.81 22.20 17.12
N ALA A 179 10.62 23.23 16.85
CA ALA A 179 12.03 23.30 17.21
C ALA A 179 12.30 23.12 18.71
N ARG A 180 11.35 23.43 19.61
CA ARG A 180 11.48 23.18 21.07
C ARG A 180 11.59 21.69 21.40
N ALA A 181 11.04 20.83 20.56
CA ALA A 181 11.17 19.38 20.63
C ALA A 181 12.21 18.84 19.62
N GLY A 182 13.08 19.70 19.08
CA GLY A 182 14.05 19.35 18.06
C GLY A 182 13.45 18.97 16.70
N LEU A 183 12.17 19.28 16.48
CA LEU A 183 11.43 18.93 15.26
C LEU A 183 11.46 20.06 14.22
N GLU A 184 11.75 19.68 12.98
CA GLU A 184 11.67 20.51 11.79
C GLU A 184 10.57 19.96 10.88
N LEU A 185 9.58 20.78 10.52
CA LEU A 185 8.51 20.37 9.60
C LEU A 185 9.07 20.25 8.18
N VAL A 186 8.79 19.11 7.54
CA VAL A 186 9.11 18.87 6.12
C VAL A 186 7.87 19.09 5.25
N GLY A 187 6.71 18.60 5.68
CA GLY A 187 5.46 18.75 4.93
C GLY A 187 4.50 17.59 5.19
N ALA A 188 3.52 17.40 4.30
CA ALA A 188 2.59 16.29 4.44
C ALA A 188 2.22 15.64 3.11
N ARG A 189 1.68 14.41 3.19
CA ARG A 189 1.18 13.68 2.04
C ARG A 189 0.12 12.64 2.43
N PRO A 190 -0.75 12.25 1.48
CA PRO A 190 -1.55 11.05 1.64
C PRO A 190 -0.71 9.79 1.40
N CYS A 191 -0.88 8.81 2.27
CA CYS A 191 -0.39 7.45 2.11
C CYS A 191 -1.58 6.47 2.05
N LEU A 192 -1.36 5.27 1.51
CA LEU A 192 -2.39 4.24 1.44
C LEU A 192 -2.18 3.26 2.58
N TYR A 193 -3.28 2.84 3.21
CA TYR A 193 -3.26 1.83 4.27
C TYR A 193 -4.59 1.08 4.25
N GLY A 194 -4.53 -0.26 4.19
CA GLY A 194 -5.70 -1.09 3.92
C GLY A 194 -6.43 -0.62 2.65
N GLU A 195 -7.73 -0.39 2.76
CA GLU A 195 -8.58 0.09 1.65
C GLU A 195 -8.68 1.63 1.57
N GLY A 196 -8.01 2.35 2.48
CA GLY A 196 -8.16 3.79 2.65
C GLY A 196 -6.88 4.59 2.44
N LYS A 197 -7.03 5.91 2.52
CA LYS A 197 -5.92 6.84 2.64
C LYS A 197 -5.75 7.29 4.09
N ILE A 198 -4.50 7.48 4.49
CA ILE A 198 -4.09 7.99 5.79
C ILE A 198 -3.28 9.27 5.60
N ALA A 199 -3.33 10.15 6.59
CA ALA A 199 -2.50 11.34 6.57
C ALA A 199 -1.09 11.00 7.06
N HIS A 200 -0.07 11.53 6.39
CA HIS A 200 1.32 11.39 6.76
C HIS A 200 1.96 12.77 6.82
N ILE A 201 2.23 13.25 8.03
CA ILE A 201 2.99 14.47 8.28
C ILE A 201 4.44 14.08 8.54
N MET A 202 5.35 14.79 7.90
CA MET A 202 6.77 14.50 7.86
C MET A 202 7.54 15.57 8.63
N TYR A 203 8.39 15.13 9.55
CA TYR A 203 9.32 15.97 10.30
C TYR A 203 10.75 15.44 10.18
N ARG A 204 11.70 16.24 10.63
CA ARG A 204 13.05 15.78 10.99
C ARG A 204 13.31 16.07 12.46
N HIS A 205 13.92 15.13 13.15
CA HIS A 205 14.53 15.36 14.45
C HIS A 205 16.04 15.28 14.28
N GLN A 206 16.76 16.40 14.51
CA GLN A 206 18.22 16.46 14.32
C GLN A 206 18.67 15.93 12.94
N GLY A 207 17.93 16.29 11.89
CA GLY A 207 18.17 15.81 10.52
C GLY A 207 17.68 14.37 10.24
N ARG A 208 17.25 13.61 11.24
CA ARG A 208 16.75 12.23 11.09
C ARG A 208 15.24 12.21 10.81
N PRO A 209 14.75 11.38 9.87
CA PRO A 209 13.33 11.30 9.54
C PRO A 209 12.42 10.95 10.74
N VAL A 210 11.31 11.67 10.86
CA VAL A 210 10.21 11.36 11.79
C VAL A 210 8.88 11.45 11.03
N SER A 211 8.05 10.42 11.13
CA SER A 211 6.70 10.44 10.56
C SER A 211 5.66 10.54 11.65
N LEU A 212 4.62 11.33 11.44
CA LEU A 212 3.36 11.25 12.15
C LEU A 212 2.28 10.80 11.18
N TYR A 213 1.67 9.65 11.45
CA TYR A 213 0.50 9.18 10.72
C TYR A 213 -0.78 9.44 11.50
N MET A 214 -1.86 9.75 10.79
CA MET A 214 -3.22 9.76 11.34
C MET A 214 -4.08 8.80 10.52
N LEU A 215 -4.60 7.79 11.21
CA LEU A 215 -5.50 6.78 10.67
C LEU A 215 -6.94 7.15 11.09
N PRO A 216 -7.84 7.44 10.15
CA PRO A 216 -9.22 7.79 10.46
C PRO A 216 -10.01 6.54 10.88
N ASN A 217 -11.01 6.72 11.74
CA ASN A 217 -11.95 5.68 12.17
C ASN A 217 -11.29 4.42 12.74
N ALA A 218 -10.09 4.57 13.31
CA ALA A 218 -9.34 3.51 13.95
C ALA A 218 -9.15 3.89 15.42
N SER A 219 -9.53 2.98 16.32
CA SER A 219 -9.24 3.08 17.75
C SER A 219 -8.34 1.95 18.18
N ARG A 220 -7.20 2.31 18.77
CA ARG A 220 -6.11 1.44 19.21
C ARG A 220 -5.69 1.81 20.62
N SER A 221 -5.26 0.82 21.39
CA SER A 221 -4.60 1.06 22.67
C SER A 221 -3.32 1.88 22.48
N ARG A 222 -2.99 2.70 23.48
CA ARG A 222 -1.68 3.32 23.53
C ARG A 222 -0.62 2.22 23.67
N GLU A 223 0.37 2.23 22.79
CA GLU A 223 1.43 1.22 22.76
C GLU A 223 2.69 1.84 22.16
N LEU A 224 3.85 1.28 22.49
CA LEU A 224 5.10 1.57 21.80
C LEU A 224 5.66 0.25 21.27
N VAL A 225 5.85 0.18 19.95
CA VAL A 225 6.30 -1.05 19.27
C VAL A 225 7.59 -0.78 18.52
N GLU A 226 8.55 -1.69 18.62
CA GLU A 226 9.75 -1.67 17.79
C GLU A 226 9.58 -2.58 16.56
N VAL A 227 9.76 -2.00 15.38
CA VAL A 227 9.62 -2.70 14.10
C VAL A 227 10.65 -2.18 13.10
N LEU A 228 11.36 -3.09 12.44
CA LEU A 228 12.35 -2.76 11.39
C LEU A 228 13.39 -1.71 11.85
N GLY A 229 13.79 -1.74 13.12
CA GLY A 229 14.73 -0.78 13.71
C GLY A 229 14.16 0.63 13.92
N HIS A 230 12.83 0.79 13.92
CA HIS A 230 12.14 2.03 14.25
C HIS A 230 11.25 1.80 15.46
N GLN A 231 11.10 2.85 16.27
CA GLN A 231 10.09 2.92 17.32
C GLN A 231 8.82 3.51 16.71
N ALA A 232 7.68 2.89 17.01
CA ALA A 232 6.34 3.32 16.62
C ALA A 232 5.51 3.60 17.87
N ALA A 233 5.35 4.88 18.23
CA ALA A 233 4.48 5.31 19.32
C ALA A 233 3.06 5.45 18.81
N ILE A 234 2.13 4.70 19.40
CA ILE A 234 0.73 4.60 19.00
C ILE A 234 -0.13 5.22 20.10
N TRP A 235 -1.06 6.08 19.74
CA TRP A 235 -2.06 6.61 20.66
C TRP A 235 -3.35 6.95 19.89
N CYS A 236 -4.43 7.22 20.63
CA CYS A 236 -5.69 7.66 20.05
C CYS A 236 -6.15 8.99 20.64
N VAL A 237 -6.80 9.79 19.80
CA VAL A 237 -7.58 10.96 20.20
C VAL A 237 -8.93 10.87 19.49
N GLY A 238 -10.02 10.76 20.25
CA GLY A 238 -11.35 10.49 19.68
C GLY A 238 -11.39 9.16 18.90
N ASN A 239 -11.81 9.21 17.64
CA ASN A 239 -11.88 8.05 16.74
C ASN A 239 -10.67 7.93 15.78
N ARG A 240 -9.59 8.65 16.05
CA ARG A 240 -8.39 8.69 15.20
C ARG A 240 -7.21 8.08 15.93
N THR A 241 -6.53 7.15 15.28
CA THR A 241 -5.26 6.59 15.75
C THR A 241 -4.12 7.39 15.16
N PHE A 242 -3.15 7.73 15.99
CA PHE A 242 -1.92 8.38 15.62
C PHE A 242 -0.75 7.44 15.81
N VAL A 243 0.20 7.47 14.87
CA VAL A 243 1.42 6.68 14.94
C VAL A 243 2.62 7.55 14.62
N LEU A 244 3.50 7.75 15.59
CA LEU A 244 4.78 8.43 15.39
C LEU A 244 5.89 7.40 15.18
N ILE A 245 6.58 7.49 14.03
CA ILE A 245 7.63 6.54 13.63
C ILE A 245 8.96 7.27 13.50
N SER A 246 9.98 6.74 14.18
CA SER A 246 11.34 7.27 14.12
C SER A 246 12.39 6.19 14.44
N ARG A 247 13.63 6.40 13.97
CA ARG A 247 14.81 5.63 14.38
C ARG A 247 15.48 6.18 15.65
N GLU A 248 14.86 7.16 16.29
CA GLU A 248 15.37 7.69 17.55
C GLU A 248 15.16 6.69 18.70
N PRO A 249 15.93 6.81 19.79
CA PRO A 249 15.73 6.00 20.98
C PRO A 249 14.31 6.14 21.53
N LYS A 250 13.81 5.07 22.18
CA LYS A 250 12.47 5.00 22.79
C LYS A 250 12.08 6.28 23.56
N ARG A 251 12.96 6.78 24.43
CA ARG A 251 12.70 7.96 25.25
C ARG A 251 12.44 9.22 24.41
N GLU A 252 13.23 9.44 23.37
CA GLU A 252 13.05 10.57 22.45
C GLU A 252 11.73 10.46 21.69
N VAL A 253 11.37 9.25 21.25
CA VAL A 253 10.10 9.00 20.57
C VAL A 253 8.89 9.24 21.46
N GLU A 254 8.95 8.84 22.74
CA GLU A 254 7.92 9.13 23.72
C GLU A 254 7.77 10.64 23.99
N GLN A 255 8.88 11.37 24.04
CA GLN A 255 8.89 12.84 24.22
C GLN A 255 8.30 13.56 23.01
N MET A 256 8.74 13.22 21.79
CA MET A 256 8.18 13.77 20.54
C MET A 256 6.68 13.47 20.42
N ALA A 257 6.27 12.22 20.71
CA ALA A 257 4.86 11.83 20.66
C ALA A 257 4.01 12.62 21.67
N SER A 258 4.52 12.81 22.89
CA SER A 258 3.83 13.61 23.92
C SER A 258 3.71 15.08 23.52
N PHE A 259 4.78 15.66 22.97
CA PHE A 259 4.79 17.04 22.47
C PHE A 259 3.77 17.24 21.35
N VAL A 260 3.80 16.39 20.32
CA VAL A 260 2.85 16.46 19.21
C VAL A 260 1.42 16.24 19.69
N GLN A 261 1.19 15.23 20.54
CA GLN A 261 -0.13 14.92 21.06
C GLN A 261 -0.76 16.10 21.82
N ALA A 262 0.03 16.88 22.56
CA ALA A 262 -0.46 18.04 23.29
C ALA A 262 -1.09 19.12 22.39
N SER A 263 -0.70 19.16 21.11
CA SER A 263 -1.20 20.10 20.10
C SER A 263 -2.45 19.61 19.36
N LEU A 264 -2.74 18.31 19.38
CA LEU A 264 -3.82 17.68 18.60
C LEU A 264 -5.20 17.72 19.29
N ARG A 265 -5.56 18.85 19.91
CA ARG A 265 -6.84 19.00 20.62
C ARG A 265 -8.05 18.97 19.70
#